data_AF-N9ME99-F1
#
_entry.id   AF-N9ME99-F1
#
_cell.length_a   1.000
_cell.length_b   1.000
_cell.length_c   1.000
_cell.angle_alpha   90.00
_cell.angle_beta   90.00
_cell.angle_gamma   90.00
#
_symmetry.space_group_name_H-M   'P 1'
#
loop_
_entity.id
_entity.type
_entity.pdbx_description
1 polymer ?
#
loop_
_entity_poly.entity_id
_entity_poly.type
_entity_poly.pdbx_seq_one_letter_code
_entity_poly.pdbx_strand_id
1 'polypeptide(L)'
;MHRHYIHIGIAGLSIHDADELKKTLQHITPDHFILQWNTASDPHLDCLLVYEYFLETEGIQRVLKNQKCPYLCISKNAQYSNQIINNTLALPLQNTQILKHWFEQNVLNSEIKPEIKEPIFSTLVHSQQSSDPPYTINFFKEMLHPEKGKLHLYDQHGTIAIIDSAKNLLGLVKQRPG
;
A
#
# COMPACT_ATOMS: atom_id res chain seq x y z
N MET A 1 -7.15 -28.59 -20.10
CA MET A 1 -6.79 -27.24 -19.60
C MET A 1 -6.97 -27.24 -18.09
N HIS A 2 -5.90 -27.05 -17.33
CA HIS A 2 -5.97 -26.97 -15.87
C HIS A 2 -6.45 -25.57 -15.48
N ARG A 3 -7.57 -25.52 -14.74
CA ARG A 3 -8.08 -24.27 -14.17
C ARG A 3 -7.28 -23.99 -12.89
N HIS A 4 -6.66 -22.83 -12.83
CA HIS A 4 -5.91 -22.40 -11.64
C HIS A 4 -6.80 -21.49 -10.81
N TYR A 5 -6.98 -21.84 -9.53
CA TYR A 5 -7.77 -21.02 -8.62
C TYR A 5 -6.87 -20.02 -7.91
N ILE A 6 -7.37 -18.80 -7.74
CA ILE A 6 -6.68 -17.73 -7.02
C ILE A 6 -7.59 -17.25 -5.90
N HIS A 7 -7.16 -17.43 -4.66
CA HIS A 7 -7.88 -17.05 -3.46
C HIS A 7 -7.52 -15.62 -3.05
N ILE A 8 -8.47 -14.71 -3.12
CA ILE A 8 -8.27 -13.29 -2.83
C ILE A 8 -9.11 -12.86 -1.63
N GLY A 9 -8.46 -12.29 -0.63
CA GLY A 9 -9.11 -11.64 0.51
C GLY A 9 -9.29 -10.15 0.28
N ILE A 10 -10.43 -9.58 0.73
CA ILE A 10 -10.64 -8.13 0.75
C ILE A 10 -11.01 -7.70 2.17
N ALA A 11 -10.33 -6.69 2.70
CA ALA A 11 -10.55 -6.16 4.04
C ALA A 11 -10.72 -4.64 4.07
N GLY A 12 -11.65 -4.17 4.90
CA GLY A 12 -11.80 -2.76 5.24
C GLY A 12 -12.40 -1.87 4.14
N LEU A 13 -12.81 -2.44 2.99
CA LEU A 13 -13.48 -1.71 1.91
C LEU A 13 -15.01 -1.70 2.10
N SER A 14 -15.65 -0.67 1.54
CA SER A 14 -17.12 -0.65 1.43
C SER A 14 -17.59 -1.75 0.45
N ILE A 15 -18.85 -2.18 0.57
CA ILE A 15 -19.45 -3.18 -0.33
C ILE A 15 -19.34 -2.73 -1.80
N HIS A 16 -19.58 -1.44 -2.05
CA HIS A 16 -19.50 -0.84 -3.37
C HIS A 16 -18.08 -0.88 -3.93
N ASP A 17 -17.10 -0.35 -3.18
CA ASP A 17 -15.70 -0.30 -3.63
C ASP A 17 -15.13 -1.72 -3.84
N ALA A 18 -15.50 -2.66 -2.97
CA ALA A 18 -15.10 -4.05 -3.11
C ALA A 18 -15.70 -4.71 -4.37
N ASP A 19 -16.98 -4.46 -4.67
CA ASP A 19 -17.64 -5.02 -5.86
C ASP A 19 -17.04 -4.47 -7.16
N GLU A 20 -16.73 -3.17 -7.23
CA GLU A 20 -16.04 -2.58 -8.38
C GLU A 20 -14.65 -3.18 -8.59
N LEU A 21 -13.89 -3.37 -7.51
CA LEU A 21 -12.57 -3.96 -7.56
C LEU A 21 -12.63 -5.43 -8.02
N LYS A 22 -13.62 -6.20 -7.54
CA LYS A 22 -13.87 -7.57 -7.97
C LYS A 22 -14.17 -7.66 -9.46
N LYS A 23 -15.06 -6.81 -9.97
CA LYS A 23 -15.40 -6.74 -11.39
C LYS A 23 -14.18 -6.39 -12.24
N THR A 24 -13.39 -5.42 -11.78
CA THR A 24 -12.17 -5.01 -12.49
C THR A 24 -11.15 -6.15 -12.55
N LEU A 25 -10.91 -6.82 -11.42
CA LEU A 25 -10.02 -7.99 -11.37
C LEU A 25 -10.51 -9.12 -12.26
N GLN A 26 -11.81 -9.42 -12.26
CA GLN A 26 -12.39 -10.43 -13.16
C GLN A 26 -12.18 -10.07 -14.64
N HIS A 27 -12.29 -8.79 -15.00
CA HIS A 27 -12.14 -8.35 -16.38
C HIS A 27 -10.68 -8.39 -16.88
N ILE A 28 -9.71 -8.09 -16.01
CA ILE A 28 -8.29 -8.06 -16.39
C ILE A 28 -7.59 -9.41 -16.24
N THR A 29 -8.18 -10.36 -15.51
CA THR A 29 -7.59 -11.67 -15.25
C THR A 29 -7.79 -12.60 -16.45
N PRO A 30 -6.75 -13.32 -16.92
CA PRO A 30 -6.89 -14.28 -18.01
C PRO A 30 -7.87 -15.43 -17.70
N ASP A 31 -8.60 -15.91 -18.71
CA ASP A 31 -9.69 -16.90 -18.58
C ASP A 31 -9.28 -18.27 -17.98
N HIS A 32 -7.99 -18.59 -17.94
CA HIS A 32 -7.50 -19.84 -17.35
C HIS A 32 -7.34 -19.77 -15.82
N PHE A 33 -7.46 -18.57 -15.24
CA PHE A 33 -7.50 -18.34 -13.80
C PHE A 33 -8.94 -18.11 -13.32
N ILE A 34 -9.28 -18.68 -12.17
CA ILE A 34 -10.58 -18.51 -11.53
C ILE A 34 -10.37 -17.80 -10.19
N LEU A 35 -10.88 -16.58 -10.10
CA LEU A 35 -10.84 -15.80 -8.86
C LEU A 35 -11.86 -16.33 -7.85
N GLN A 36 -11.40 -16.69 -6.66
CA GLN A 36 -12.21 -17.02 -5.51
C GLN A 36 -12.08 -15.91 -4.46
N TRP A 37 -13.22 -15.43 -3.96
CA TRP A 37 -13.25 -14.37 -2.97
C TRP A 37 -13.40 -14.99 -1.58
N ASN A 38 -12.34 -14.91 -0.77
CA ASN A 38 -12.26 -15.52 0.54
C ASN A 38 -12.22 -14.44 1.64
N THR A 39 -12.36 -14.86 2.89
CA THR A 39 -12.20 -13.95 4.02
C THR A 39 -10.74 -13.60 4.20
N ALA A 40 -10.42 -12.39 4.69
CA ALA A 40 -9.04 -11.99 4.97
C ALA A 40 -8.34 -12.90 6.00
N SER A 41 -9.09 -13.68 6.77
CA SER A 41 -8.61 -14.67 7.73
C SER A 41 -8.31 -16.04 7.12
N ASP A 42 -8.62 -16.27 5.84
CA ASP A 42 -8.39 -17.54 5.18
C ASP A 42 -6.88 -17.83 5.13
N PRO A 43 -6.41 -19.01 5.57
CA PRO A 43 -4.98 -19.33 5.60
C PRO A 43 -4.36 -19.59 4.21
N HIS A 44 -5.18 -19.78 3.17
CA HIS A 44 -4.76 -20.14 1.82
C HIS A 44 -4.95 -18.99 0.82
N LEU A 45 -4.82 -17.73 1.27
CA LEU A 45 -4.87 -16.58 0.36
C LEU A 45 -3.64 -16.53 -0.53
N ASP A 46 -3.88 -16.30 -1.81
CA ASP A 46 -2.87 -15.95 -2.81
C ASP A 46 -2.65 -14.42 -2.87
N CYS A 47 -3.64 -13.63 -2.45
CA CYS A 47 -3.55 -12.17 -2.43
C CYS A 47 -4.48 -11.55 -1.38
N LEU A 48 -4.06 -10.45 -0.75
CA LEU A 48 -4.89 -9.67 0.16
C LEU A 48 -5.02 -8.20 -0.28
N LEU A 49 -6.24 -7.70 -0.43
CA LEU A 49 -6.53 -6.30 -0.73
C LEU A 49 -7.04 -5.62 0.56
N VAL A 50 -6.37 -4.57 1.02
CA VAL A 50 -6.68 -3.94 2.32
C VAL A 50 -6.86 -2.45 2.18
N TYR A 51 -7.95 -1.91 2.71
CA TYR A 51 -8.10 -0.46 2.83
C TYR A 51 -7.04 0.15 3.76
N GLU A 52 -6.43 1.27 3.36
CA GLU A 52 -5.27 1.89 4.03
C GLU A 52 -5.44 2.07 5.55
N TYR A 53 -6.63 2.47 6.00
CA TYR A 53 -6.92 2.67 7.42
C TYR A 53 -6.95 1.39 8.25
N PHE A 54 -7.08 0.22 7.61
CA PHE A 54 -7.10 -1.08 8.28
C PHE A 54 -5.74 -1.77 8.26
N LEU A 55 -4.76 -1.24 7.53
CA LEU A 55 -3.46 -1.89 7.34
C LEU A 55 -2.73 -2.12 8.66
N GLU A 56 -2.79 -1.15 9.58
CA GLU A 56 -2.10 -1.20 10.88
C GLU A 56 -2.92 -1.89 11.99
N THR A 57 -4.11 -2.41 11.68
CA THR A 57 -4.92 -3.11 12.67
C THR A 57 -4.29 -4.46 13.04
N GLU A 58 -4.38 -4.85 14.32
CA GLU A 58 -3.79 -6.11 14.79
C GLU A 58 -4.25 -7.32 13.98
N GLY A 59 -5.52 -7.37 13.58
CA GLY A 59 -6.08 -8.43 12.77
C GLY A 59 -5.37 -8.59 11.42
N ILE A 60 -5.20 -7.48 10.69
CA ILE A 60 -4.52 -7.48 9.38
C ILE A 60 -3.04 -7.73 9.55
N GLN A 61 -2.38 -7.08 10.50
CA GLN A 61 -0.96 -7.30 10.79
C GLN A 61 -0.67 -8.77 11.14
N ARG A 62 -1.58 -9.43 11.86
CA ARG A 62 -1.49 -10.86 12.14
C ARG A 62 -1.61 -11.72 10.88
N VAL A 63 -2.53 -11.39 9.98
CA VAL A 63 -2.67 -12.06 8.68
C VAL A 63 -1.40 -11.90 7.86
N LEU A 64 -0.91 -10.67 7.69
CA LEU A 64 0.30 -10.36 6.91
C LEU A 64 1.57 -11.01 7.48
N LYS A 65 1.66 -11.17 8.81
CA LYS A 65 2.79 -11.87 9.45
C LYS A 65 2.71 -13.38 9.28
N ASN A 66 1.51 -13.95 9.33
CA ASN A 66 1.32 -15.39 9.33
C ASN A 66 1.21 -15.98 7.91
N GLN A 67 0.81 -15.18 6.93
CA GLN A 67 0.60 -15.60 5.55
C GLN A 67 1.61 -14.90 4.66
N LYS A 68 2.35 -15.68 3.86
CA LYS A 68 3.30 -15.16 2.88
C LYS A 68 2.61 -14.93 1.53
N CYS A 69 1.57 -14.11 1.53
CA CYS A 69 0.91 -13.66 0.30
C CYS A 69 1.22 -12.19 0.02
N PRO A 70 1.30 -11.79 -1.26
CA PRO A 70 1.30 -10.37 -1.62
C PRO A 70 0.01 -9.70 -1.11
N TYR A 71 0.15 -8.45 -0.69
CA TYR A 71 -1.00 -7.60 -0.39
C TYR A 71 -0.97 -6.35 -1.26
N LEU A 72 -2.11 -5.71 -1.48
CA LEU A 72 -2.20 -4.37 -2.08
C LEU A 72 -3.05 -3.48 -1.18
N CYS A 73 -2.51 -2.33 -0.82
CA CYS A 73 -3.23 -1.32 -0.08
C CYS A 73 -4.15 -0.54 -1.01
N ILE A 74 -5.36 -0.22 -0.57
CA ILE A 74 -6.36 0.52 -1.33
C ILE A 74 -6.61 1.85 -0.60
N SER A 75 -6.51 2.95 -1.33
CA SER A 75 -6.75 4.31 -0.82
C SER A 75 -7.90 4.98 -1.56
N LYS A 76 -8.50 6.01 -0.96
CA LYS A 76 -9.46 6.91 -1.63
C LYS A 76 -8.82 8.21 -2.12
N ASN A 77 -7.50 8.34 -1.99
CA ASN A 77 -6.80 9.55 -2.39
C ASN A 77 -6.56 9.58 -3.91
N ALA A 78 -7.47 10.23 -4.63
CA ALA A 78 -7.44 10.34 -6.08
C ALA A 78 -6.19 11.03 -6.66
N GLN A 79 -5.37 11.71 -5.84
CA GLN A 79 -4.13 12.36 -6.29
C GLN A 79 -3.10 11.38 -6.89
N TYR A 80 -3.24 10.07 -6.63
CA TYR A 80 -2.33 9.03 -7.12
C TYR A 80 -3.02 7.95 -7.98
N SER A 81 -4.20 8.26 -8.54
CA SER A 81 -5.07 7.32 -9.28
C SER A 81 -4.47 6.66 -10.55
N ASN A 82 -3.25 7.07 -10.96
CA ASN A 82 -2.55 6.56 -12.15
C ASN A 82 -1.26 5.79 -11.83
N GLN A 83 -1.00 5.44 -10.58
CA GLN A 83 0.16 4.63 -10.22
C GLN A 83 -0.05 3.89 -8.90
N ILE A 84 0.70 2.80 -8.71
CA ILE A 84 0.83 2.16 -7.39
C ILE A 84 2.05 2.74 -6.72
N ILE A 85 1.85 3.43 -5.59
CA ILE A 85 2.93 4.04 -4.81
C ILE A 85 2.97 3.34 -3.46
N ASN A 86 4.13 2.86 -3.04
CA ASN A 86 4.31 2.16 -1.76
C ASN A 86 3.31 1.02 -1.57
N ASN A 87 3.02 0.27 -2.65
CA ASN A 87 2.05 -0.82 -2.65
C ASN A 87 0.61 -0.36 -2.36
N THR A 88 0.28 0.89 -2.68
CA THR A 88 -1.05 1.49 -2.53
C THR A 88 -1.62 1.90 -3.88
N LEU A 89 -2.86 1.47 -4.14
CA LEU A 89 -3.68 1.81 -5.30
C LEU A 89 -4.82 2.75 -4.87
N ALA A 90 -4.99 3.87 -5.55
CA ALA A 90 -6.09 4.79 -5.28
C ALA A 90 -7.35 4.46 -6.11
N LEU A 91 -8.51 4.54 -5.46
CA LEU A 91 -9.83 4.51 -6.09
C LEU A 91 -10.38 5.95 -6.27
N PRO A 92 -11.21 6.20 -7.31
CA PRO A 92 -11.59 5.25 -8.37
C PRO A 92 -10.42 4.97 -9.33
N LEU A 93 -10.40 3.74 -9.86
CA LEU A 93 -9.40 3.30 -10.83
C LEU A 93 -9.59 4.06 -12.16
N GLN A 94 -8.63 4.91 -12.51
CA GLN A 94 -8.62 5.60 -13.82
C GLN A 94 -8.02 4.74 -14.93
N ASN A 95 -7.06 3.87 -14.58
CA ASN A 95 -6.39 2.99 -15.53
C ASN A 95 -6.24 1.57 -14.96
N THR A 96 -6.96 0.63 -15.54
CA THR A 96 -6.98 -0.79 -15.12
C THR A 96 -5.67 -1.52 -15.43
N GLN A 97 -4.82 -1.00 -16.33
CA GLN A 97 -3.53 -1.62 -16.69
C GLN A 97 -2.56 -1.66 -15.51
N ILE A 98 -2.63 -0.67 -14.61
CA ILE A 98 -1.75 -0.60 -13.44
C ILE A 98 -2.07 -1.76 -12.49
N LEU A 99 -3.36 -1.97 -12.20
CA LEU A 99 -3.81 -3.08 -11.38
C LEU A 99 -3.52 -4.42 -12.06
N LYS A 100 -3.72 -4.50 -13.38
CA LYS A 100 -3.41 -5.70 -14.16
C LYS A 100 -1.94 -6.09 -14.03
N HIS A 101 -1.04 -5.13 -14.27
CA HIS A 101 0.40 -5.36 -14.21
C HIS A 101 0.85 -5.81 -12.82
N TRP A 102 0.36 -5.14 -11.77
CA TRP A 102 0.65 -5.54 -10.40
C TRP A 102 0.13 -6.94 -10.09
N PHE A 103 -1.10 -7.27 -10.51
CA PHE A 103 -1.72 -8.56 -10.26
C PHE A 103 -1.01 -9.70 -10.99
N GLU A 104 -0.63 -9.49 -12.25
CA GLU A 104 0.18 -10.42 -13.03
C GLU A 104 1.53 -10.71 -12.36
N GLN A 105 2.24 -9.67 -11.95
CA GLN A 105 3.57 -9.80 -11.36
C GLN A 105 3.58 -10.46 -9.99
N ASN A 106 2.64 -10.08 -9.13
CA ASN A 106 2.68 -10.46 -7.72
C ASN A 106 1.85 -11.71 -7.43
N VAL A 107 0.77 -11.94 -8.19
CA VAL A 107 -0.19 -13.02 -7.93
C VAL A 107 -0.09 -14.12 -8.98
N LEU A 108 -0.15 -13.78 -10.27
CA LEU A 108 -0.23 -14.80 -11.34
C LEU A 108 1.11 -15.48 -11.62
N ASN A 109 2.22 -14.75 -11.56
CA ASN A 109 3.55 -15.26 -11.87
C ASN A 109 4.28 -15.89 -10.67
N SER A 110 3.58 -16.17 -9.57
CA SER A 110 4.14 -16.64 -8.29
C SER A 110 4.80 -18.05 -8.34
N GLU A 111 4.74 -18.76 -9.48
CA GLU A 111 5.50 -20.00 -9.69
C GLU A 111 7.01 -19.78 -9.87
N ILE A 112 7.48 -18.53 -10.04
CA ILE A 112 8.90 -18.21 -9.92
C ILE A 112 9.07 -17.51 -8.59
N LYS A 113 9.55 -18.27 -7.59
CA LYS A 113 10.06 -17.74 -6.34
C LYS A 113 11.38 -17.01 -6.63
N PRO A 114 11.48 -15.66 -6.67
CA PRO A 114 12.64 -15.07 -6.05
C PRO A 114 12.41 -15.25 -4.56
N GLU A 115 13.39 -15.81 -3.87
CA GLU A 115 13.55 -15.49 -2.45
C GLU A 115 13.33 -13.98 -2.32
N ILE A 116 12.43 -13.59 -1.42
CA ILE A 116 12.49 -12.26 -0.84
C ILE A 116 13.86 -12.22 -0.16
N LYS A 117 14.88 -11.83 -0.92
CA LYS A 117 16.12 -11.34 -0.35
C LYS A 117 15.69 -10.09 0.37
N GLU A 118 15.84 -10.12 1.70
CA GLU A 118 15.97 -8.91 2.48
C GLU A 118 16.80 -7.91 1.68
N PRO A 119 16.44 -6.62 1.64
CA PRO A 119 17.24 -5.65 0.89
C PRO A 119 18.63 -5.62 1.50
N ILE A 120 19.56 -6.32 0.85
CA ILE A 120 20.98 -6.19 1.09
C ILE A 120 21.30 -4.77 0.66
N PHE A 121 21.41 -3.88 1.63
CA PHE A 121 22.19 -2.66 1.47
C PHE A 121 23.63 -3.08 1.15
N SER A 122 24.00 -3.07 -0.13
CA SER A 122 25.40 -3.11 -0.53
C SER A 122 25.61 -2.26 -1.79
N THR A 123 26.08 -1.04 -1.51
CA THR A 123 27.20 -0.34 -2.17
C THR A 123 27.12 -0.02 -3.67
N LEU A 124 27.02 1.31 -3.90
CA LEU A 124 27.79 2.12 -4.84
C LEU A 124 27.86 1.65 -6.30
N VAL A 125 27.02 2.26 -7.13
CA VAL A 125 27.40 2.59 -8.51
C VAL A 125 27.08 4.05 -8.76
N HIS A 126 28.14 4.82 -8.96
CA HIS A 126 28.11 6.20 -9.41
C HIS A 126 27.69 6.21 -10.89
N SER A 127 26.49 6.68 -11.19
CA SER A 127 26.15 7.21 -12.53
C SER A 127 25.12 8.33 -12.40
N GLN A 128 25.44 9.42 -13.06
CA GLN A 128 24.90 10.76 -12.85
C GLN A 128 23.44 10.94 -13.30
N GLN A 129 22.74 11.79 -12.54
CA GLN A 129 21.57 12.61 -12.91
C GLN A 129 20.24 11.90 -13.23
N SER A 130 19.47 11.63 -12.18
CA SER A 130 18.04 11.99 -12.13
C SER A 130 17.58 12.04 -10.68
N SER A 131 16.98 13.17 -10.29
CA SER A 131 16.30 13.50 -9.03
C SER A 131 15.86 12.31 -8.16
N ASP A 132 16.74 11.86 -7.26
CA ASP A 132 16.27 11.18 -6.06
C ASP A 132 15.44 12.19 -5.24
N PRO A 133 14.23 11.83 -4.79
CA PRO A 133 13.52 12.68 -3.84
C PRO A 133 14.44 12.86 -2.61
N PRO A 134 14.63 14.11 -2.12
CA PRO A 134 15.57 14.40 -1.03
C PRO A 134 15.25 13.67 0.29
N TYR A 135 14.10 13.00 0.36
CA TYR A 135 13.60 12.31 1.53
C TYR A 135 13.21 10.88 1.18
N THR A 136 13.79 9.92 1.89
CA THR A 136 13.46 8.49 1.78
C THR A 136 12.36 8.11 2.78
N ILE A 137 11.71 6.96 2.59
CA ILE A 137 10.75 6.42 3.56
C ILE A 137 11.40 6.26 4.95
N ASN A 138 12.67 5.87 5.01
CA ASN A 138 13.40 5.74 6.27
C ASN A 138 13.58 7.08 6.98
N PHE A 139 13.80 8.17 6.23
CA PHE A 139 13.83 9.51 6.78
C PHE A 139 12.51 9.86 7.50
N PHE A 140 11.35 9.56 6.91
CA PHE A 140 10.06 9.79 7.54
C PHE A 140 9.82 8.88 8.75
N LYS A 141 10.23 7.61 8.69
CA LYS A 141 10.15 6.68 9.82
C LYS A 141 10.97 7.17 11.00
N GLU A 142 12.19 7.64 10.74
CA GLU A 142 13.05 8.21 11.78
C GLU A 142 12.54 9.54 12.33
N MET A 143 11.93 10.38 11.50
CA MET A 143 11.33 11.64 11.92
C MET A 143 10.15 11.40 12.88
N LEU A 144 9.37 10.34 12.66
CA LEU A 144 8.22 9.98 13.49
C LEU A 144 8.60 9.15 14.72
N HIS A 145 9.89 8.87 14.96
CA HIS A 145 10.28 8.12 16.16
C HIS A 145 9.92 8.88 17.46
N PRO A 146 9.37 8.20 18.48
CA PRO A 146 8.93 8.83 19.73
C PRO A 146 10.04 9.59 20.47
N GLU A 147 11.29 9.19 20.28
CA GLU A 147 12.46 9.79 20.93
C GLU A 147 12.90 11.12 20.30
N LYS A 148 12.42 11.45 19.08
CA LYS A 148 12.81 12.67 18.35
C LYS A 148 11.97 13.90 18.71
N GLY A 149 11.05 13.76 19.67
CA GLY A 149 10.28 14.88 20.22
C GLY A 149 9.15 15.35 19.32
N LYS A 150 8.76 16.63 19.46
CA LYS A 150 7.62 17.21 18.72
C LYS A 150 8.07 17.73 17.36
N LEU A 151 7.32 17.40 16.33
CA LEU A 151 7.53 17.94 14.98
C LEU A 151 6.76 19.24 14.81
N HIS A 152 7.41 20.23 14.22
CA HIS A 152 6.84 21.53 13.94
C HIS A 152 6.66 21.69 12.43
N LEU A 153 5.42 21.75 11.97
CA LEU A 153 5.06 22.02 10.58
C LEU A 153 4.78 23.52 10.44
N TYR A 154 5.48 24.18 9.52
CA TYR A 154 5.33 25.59 9.22
C TYR A 154 5.46 25.84 7.72
N ASP A 155 4.85 26.93 7.25
CA ASP A 155 5.05 27.49 5.92
C ASP A 155 5.49 28.96 6.02
N GLN A 156 5.53 29.65 4.89
CA GLN A 156 5.86 31.08 4.82
C GLN A 156 4.86 31.98 5.56
N HIS A 157 3.66 31.50 5.88
CA HIS A 157 2.62 32.20 6.65
C HIS A 157 2.62 31.76 8.14
N GLY A 158 3.66 31.05 8.58
CA GLY A 158 3.87 30.68 9.96
C GLY A 158 3.50 29.23 10.28
N THR A 159 3.16 28.98 11.54
CA THR A 159 2.97 27.60 12.02
C THR A 159 1.67 27.01 11.49
N ILE A 160 1.77 25.83 10.88
CA ILE A 160 0.65 25.00 10.44
C ILE A 160 0.17 24.15 11.62
N ALA A 161 1.10 23.38 12.19
CA ALA A 161 0.77 22.38 13.20
C ALA A 161 1.99 21.99 14.04
N ILE A 162 1.71 21.44 15.22
CA ILE A 162 2.69 20.74 16.04
C ILE A 162 2.20 19.31 16.22
N ILE A 163 3.07 18.34 15.91
CA ILE A 163 2.80 16.91 16.05
C ILE A 163 3.65 16.39 17.21
N ASP A 164 3.03 15.71 18.16
CA ASP A 164 3.71 14.94 19.19
C ASP A 164 3.59 13.45 18.81
N SER A 165 4.63 12.90 18.18
CA SER A 165 4.65 11.52 17.68
C SER A 165 4.63 10.50 18.83
N ALA A 166 5.20 10.85 20.00
CA ALA A 166 5.19 9.99 21.18
C ALA A 166 3.79 9.86 21.78
N LYS A 167 2.99 10.93 21.75
CA LYS A 167 1.61 10.95 22.30
C LYS A 167 0.54 10.75 21.24
N ASN A 168 0.92 10.65 19.97
CA ASN A 168 0.00 10.59 18.84
C ASN A 168 -1.00 11.78 18.81
N LEU A 169 -0.50 12.98 19.15
CA LEU A 169 -1.30 14.21 19.25
C LEU A 169 -0.95 15.19 18.11
N LEU A 170 -1.97 15.85 17.59
CA LEU A 170 -1.86 16.91 16.58
C LEU A 170 -2.51 18.19 17.10
N GLY A 171 -1.75 19.27 17.16
CA GLY A 171 -2.24 20.62 17.43
C GLY A 171 -2.20 21.47 16.17
N LEU A 172 -3.38 21.78 15.59
CA LEU A 172 -3.50 22.69 14.45
C LEU A 172 -3.55 24.14 14.91
N VAL A 173 -2.80 25.02 14.26
CA VAL A 173 -2.88 26.47 14.51
C VAL A 173 -3.97 27.08 13.63
N LYS A 174 -5.06 27.53 14.26
CA LYS A 174 -6.30 27.97 13.59
C LYS A 174 -6.26 29.41 13.05
N GLN A 175 -5.31 30.23 13.49
CA GLN A 175 -5.16 31.61 13.03
C GLN A 175 -3.71 31.84 12.60
N ARG A 176 -3.52 32.11 11.31
CA ARG A 176 -2.22 32.49 10.75
C ARG A 176 -2.29 33.98 10.38
N PRO A 177 -1.32 34.80 10.82
CA PRO A 177 -1.21 36.16 10.30
C PRO A 177 -0.91 36.07 8.80
N GLY A 178 -1.78 36.67 7.98
CA GLY A 178 -1.62 36.74 6.53
C GLY A 178 -0.48 37.65 6.10
#